data_AF-A0A7J6RJD8-F1
#
_entry.id   AF-A0A7J6RJD8-F1
#
_cell.length_a   1.000
_cell.length_b   1.000
_cell.length_c   1.000
_cell.angle_alpha   90.00
_cell.angle_beta   90.00
_cell.angle_gamma   90.00
#
_symmetry.space_group_name_H-M   'P 1'
#
loop_
_entity.id
_entity.type
_entity.pdbx_description
1 polymer ?
#
loop_
_entity_poly.entity_id
_entity_poly.type
_entity_poly.pdbx_seq_one_letter_code
_entity_poly.pdbx_strand_id
1 'polypeptide(L)'
;FTRRTKSDLQELKSLVTSELGKSYALLKERTKKMESTADDRVQRLLDKLAEETKKRRELHNKVQELRGKIRVFVRVRPLLEKERGEGRCIEFPEVDSVQVLNQELQTAKEWEFDKVFTDQADQADVFSELQPLITSALDGYNVCIFAYGQTGSGKTHTMQ
;
A
#
# COMPACT_ATOMS: atom_id res chain seq x y z
N PHE A 1 39.74 -35.35 61.64
CA PHE A 1 38.68 -35.41 60.60
C PHE A 1 38.58 -34.15 59.72
N THR A 2 39.20 -33.02 60.06
CA THR A 2 38.99 -31.70 59.43
C THR A 2 39.89 -31.36 58.23
N ARG A 3 40.96 -32.13 57.94
CA ARG A 3 41.86 -31.86 56.78
C ARG A 3 41.37 -32.45 55.46
N ARG A 4 40.79 -33.66 55.48
CA ARG A 4 40.22 -34.31 54.28
C ARG A 4 39.04 -33.53 53.72
N THR A 5 38.11 -33.08 54.57
CA THR A 5 36.96 -32.29 54.12
C THR A 5 37.34 -30.95 53.47
N LYS A 6 38.47 -30.36 53.85
CA LYS A 6 39.00 -29.15 53.19
C LYS A 6 39.60 -29.43 51.81
N SER A 7 40.33 -30.54 51.63
CA SER A 7 40.86 -30.92 50.31
C SER A 7 39.72 -31.27 49.35
N ASP A 8 38.74 -32.04 49.82
CA ASP A 8 37.61 -32.47 49.01
C ASP A 8 36.76 -31.27 48.55
N LEU A 9 36.57 -30.27 49.43
CA LEU A 9 35.89 -29.01 49.09
C LEU A 9 36.67 -28.18 48.06
N GLN A 10 38.01 -28.25 48.08
CA GLN A 10 38.88 -27.52 47.17
C GLN A 10 38.91 -28.17 45.78
N GLU A 11 38.92 -29.51 45.73
CA GLU A 11 38.72 -30.28 44.50
C GLU A 11 37.34 -30.02 43.90
N LEU A 12 36.26 -30.10 44.70
CA LEU A 12 34.90 -29.84 44.22
C LEU A 12 34.75 -28.42 43.64
N LYS A 13 35.34 -27.40 44.30
CA LYS A 13 35.36 -26.03 43.78
C LYS A 13 36.10 -25.92 42.44
N SER A 14 37.24 -26.60 42.30
CA SER A 14 38.01 -26.60 41.04
C SER A 14 37.25 -27.29 39.91
N LEU A 15 36.51 -28.36 40.22
CA LEU A 15 35.73 -29.13 39.25
C LEU A 15 34.54 -28.31 38.76
N VAL A 16 33.79 -27.70 39.69
CA VAL A 16 32.65 -26.83 39.37
C VAL A 16 33.10 -25.61 38.55
N THR A 17 34.20 -24.95 38.94
CA THR A 17 34.72 -23.79 38.16
C THR A 17 35.20 -24.20 36.77
N SER A 18 35.81 -25.38 36.63
CA SER A 18 36.20 -25.94 35.32
C SER A 18 34.99 -26.22 34.43
N GLU A 19 33.96 -26.90 34.94
CA GLU A 19 32.74 -27.19 34.19
C GLU A 19 31.94 -25.93 33.83
N LEU A 20 31.85 -24.96 34.75
CA LEU A 20 31.16 -23.69 34.50
C LEU A 20 31.89 -22.90 33.40
N GLY A 21 33.23 -22.88 33.43
CA GLY A 21 34.05 -22.23 32.40
C GLY A 21 33.89 -22.86 31.02
N LYS A 22 33.87 -24.19 30.95
CA LYS A 22 33.60 -24.94 29.70
C LYS A 22 32.21 -24.64 29.16
N SER A 23 31.19 -24.67 30.03
CA SER A 23 29.80 -24.40 29.65
C SER A 23 29.61 -22.97 29.16
N TYR A 24 30.24 -21.99 29.82
CA TYR A 24 30.22 -20.59 29.41
C TYR A 24 30.89 -20.36 28.05
N ALA A 25 32.05 -20.99 27.81
CA ALA A 25 32.74 -20.89 26.53
C ALA A 25 31.89 -21.46 25.37
N LEU A 26 31.25 -22.62 25.60
CA LEU A 26 30.36 -23.24 24.62
C LEU A 26 29.13 -22.38 24.33
N LEU A 27 28.48 -21.83 25.35
CA LEU A 27 27.34 -20.93 25.19
C LEU A 27 27.73 -19.68 24.39
N LYS A 28 28.87 -19.06 24.70
CA LYS A 28 29.39 -17.89 23.99
C LYS A 28 29.68 -18.18 22.52
N GLU A 29 30.20 -19.36 22.20
CA GLU A 29 30.43 -19.76 20.81
C GLU A 29 29.11 -20.00 20.07
N ARG A 30 28.15 -20.65 20.74
CA ARG A 30 26.83 -20.94 20.17
C ARG A 30 26.03 -19.67 19.93
N THR A 31 26.05 -18.69 20.84
CA THR A 31 25.39 -17.39 20.64
C THR A 31 25.99 -16.64 19.46
N LYS A 32 27.33 -16.62 19.33
CA LYS A 32 28.00 -15.97 18.19
C LYS A 32 27.66 -16.64 16.85
N LYS A 33 27.59 -17.97 16.81
CA LYS A 33 27.16 -18.71 15.60
C LYS A 33 25.70 -18.42 15.25
N MET A 34 24.81 -18.37 16.25
CA MET A 34 23.41 -18.03 16.04
C MET A 34 23.24 -16.59 15.51
N GLU A 35 23.96 -15.63 16.07
CA GLU A 35 23.95 -14.22 15.64
C GLU A 35 24.43 -14.09 14.19
N SER A 36 25.57 -14.68 13.85
CA SER A 36 26.06 -14.71 12.46
C SER A 36 25.08 -15.36 11.49
N THR A 37 24.43 -16.46 11.89
CA THR A 37 23.42 -17.12 11.04
C THR A 37 22.17 -16.25 10.85
N ALA A 38 21.78 -15.51 11.89
CA ALA A 38 20.67 -14.57 11.84
C ALA A 38 21.00 -13.39 10.92
N ASP A 39 22.19 -12.81 11.03
CA ASP A 39 22.66 -11.71 10.19
C ASP A 39 22.70 -12.12 8.71
N ASP A 40 23.26 -13.30 8.39
CA ASP A 40 23.27 -13.84 7.03
C ASP A 40 21.85 -14.04 6.49
N ARG A 41 20.90 -14.43 7.35
CA ARG A 41 19.50 -14.60 6.96
C ARG A 41 18.83 -13.24 6.73
N VAL A 42 19.08 -12.25 7.57
CA VAL A 42 18.58 -10.88 7.39
C VAL A 42 19.10 -10.31 6.09
N GLN A 43 20.42 -10.43 5.81
CA GLN A 43 21.01 -9.92 4.59
C GLN A 43 20.37 -10.54 3.34
N ARG A 44 20.21 -11.87 3.31
CA ARG A 44 19.53 -12.57 2.21
C ARG A 44 18.08 -12.13 2.03
N LEU A 45 17.37 -11.79 3.11
CA LEU A 45 16.00 -11.28 3.02
C LEU A 45 15.96 -9.85 2.48
N LEU A 46 16.92 -9.00 2.88
CA LEU A 46 17.05 -7.64 2.35
C LEU A 46 17.36 -7.64 0.85
N ASP A 47 18.28 -8.49 0.41
CA ASP A 47 18.63 -8.61 -1.02
C ASP A 47 17.42 -9.05 -1.85
N LYS A 48 16.67 -10.04 -1.36
CA LYS A 48 15.42 -10.48 -1.99
C LYS A 48 14.36 -9.39 -2.01
N LEU A 49 14.20 -8.65 -0.91
CA LEU A 49 13.25 -7.54 -0.84
C LEU A 49 13.60 -6.44 -1.86
N ALA A 50 14.89 -6.15 -2.05
CA ALA A 50 15.35 -5.20 -3.04
C ALA A 50 15.03 -5.67 -4.47
N GLU A 51 15.27 -6.95 -4.78
CA GLU A 51 14.96 -7.54 -6.07
C GLU A 51 13.45 -7.51 -6.36
N GLU A 52 12.62 -7.94 -5.41
CA GLU A 52 11.17 -7.94 -5.56
C GLU A 52 10.60 -6.51 -5.65
N THR A 53 11.16 -5.56 -4.91
CA THR A 53 10.77 -4.14 -5.02
C THR A 53 11.06 -3.60 -6.42
N LYS A 54 12.20 -3.97 -7.01
CA LYS A 54 12.56 -3.59 -8.39
C LYS A 54 11.59 -4.20 -9.40
N LYS A 55 11.31 -5.50 -9.32
CA LYS A 55 10.33 -6.17 -10.19
C LYS A 55 8.94 -5.56 -10.07
N ARG A 56 8.49 -5.28 -8.85
CA ARG A 56 7.20 -4.61 -8.60
C ARG A 56 7.15 -3.26 -9.31
N ARG A 57 8.20 -2.43 -9.23
CA ARG A 57 8.26 -1.14 -9.93
C ARG A 57 8.12 -1.32 -11.45
N GLU A 58 8.91 -2.21 -12.03
CA GLU A 58 8.89 -2.47 -13.48
C GLU A 58 7.51 -2.93 -13.96
N LEU A 59 6.92 -3.90 -13.27
CA LEU A 59 5.57 -4.41 -13.58
C LEU A 59 4.50 -3.34 -13.39
N HIS A 60 4.56 -2.59 -12.29
CA HIS A 60 3.62 -1.51 -12.00
C HIS A 60 3.63 -0.46 -13.11
N ASN A 61 4.81 -0.03 -13.54
CA ASN A 61 4.97 0.92 -14.63
C ASN A 61 4.42 0.37 -15.94
N LYS A 62 4.65 -0.92 -16.23
CA LYS A 62 4.11 -1.54 -17.43
C LYS A 62 2.58 -1.56 -17.44
N VAL A 63 1.97 -1.85 -16.29
CA VAL A 63 0.51 -1.79 -16.13
C VAL A 63 0.00 -0.36 -16.32
N GLN A 64 0.66 0.65 -15.76
CA GLN A 64 0.25 2.04 -15.96
C GLN A 64 0.40 2.50 -17.41
N GLU A 65 1.45 2.08 -18.12
CA GLU A 65 1.62 2.37 -19.55
C GLU A 65 0.51 1.77 -20.39
N LEU A 66 0.12 0.53 -20.11
CA LEU A 66 -0.94 -0.18 -20.84
C LEU A 66 -2.33 0.44 -20.59
N ARG A 67 -2.57 0.99 -19.39
CA ARG A 67 -3.79 1.75 -19.06
C ARG A 67 -3.84 3.15 -19.69
N GLY A 68 -2.73 3.63 -20.26
CA GLY A 68 -2.63 4.97 -20.83
C GLY A 68 -2.06 6.01 -19.87
N LYS A 69 -1.24 6.91 -20.43
CA LYS A 69 -0.58 8.01 -19.68
C LYS A 69 -1.55 9.12 -19.28
N ILE A 70 -2.61 9.32 -20.05
CA ILE A 70 -3.68 10.27 -19.79
C ILE A 70 -4.93 9.46 -19.58
N ARG A 71 -5.63 9.73 -18.47
CA ARG A 71 -6.91 9.13 -18.14
C ARG A 71 -7.89 10.21 -17.74
N VAL A 72 -9.12 10.07 -18.18
CA VAL A 72 -10.23 10.98 -17.94
C VAL A 72 -11.31 10.21 -17.19
N PHE A 73 -11.55 10.64 -15.96
CA PHE A 73 -12.61 10.10 -15.13
C PHE A 73 -13.73 11.13 -14.98
N VAL A 74 -14.97 10.64 -14.99
CA VAL A 74 -16.14 11.46 -14.63
C VAL A 74 -16.60 11.05 -13.26
N ARG A 75 -16.92 12.04 -12.41
CA ARG A 75 -17.57 11.82 -11.13
C ARG A 75 -18.83 12.63 -11.04
N VAL A 76 -19.96 11.94 -10.94
CA VAL A 76 -21.26 12.56 -10.69
C VAL A 76 -21.46 12.62 -9.18
N ARG A 77 -21.65 13.83 -8.65
CA ARG A 77 -21.93 13.99 -7.22
C ARG A 77 -23.38 13.60 -6.89
N PRO A 78 -23.65 13.14 -5.66
CA PRO A 78 -25.01 13.01 -5.17
C PRO A 78 -25.78 14.33 -5.24
N LEU A 79 -27.11 14.24 -5.42
CA LEU A 79 -28.02 15.37 -5.31
C LEU A 79 -28.07 15.87 -3.86
N LEU A 80 -27.98 17.19 -3.68
CA LEU A 80 -28.17 17.83 -2.38
C LEU A 80 -29.66 17.81 -2.01
N GLU A 81 -29.98 17.93 -0.72
CA GLU A 81 -31.38 17.93 -0.26
C GLU A 81 -32.24 19.00 -0.95
N LYS A 82 -31.65 20.16 -1.25
CA LYS A 82 -32.31 21.27 -1.94
C LYS A 82 -32.62 20.98 -3.41
N GLU A 83 -31.95 19.99 -4.01
CA GLU A 83 -32.01 19.66 -5.45
C GLU A 83 -32.90 18.44 -5.73
N ARG A 84 -33.36 17.73 -4.69
CA ARG A 84 -34.20 16.53 -4.85
C ARG A 84 -35.54 16.79 -5.56
N GLY A 85 -35.95 18.06 -5.67
CA GLY A 85 -37.15 18.48 -6.41
C GLY A 85 -36.88 18.91 -7.86
N GLU A 86 -35.63 19.06 -8.30
CA GLU A 86 -35.29 19.66 -9.61
C GLU A 86 -35.12 18.64 -10.75
N GLY A 87 -35.38 17.35 -10.50
CA GLY A 87 -35.28 16.30 -11.51
C GLY A 87 -33.83 15.94 -11.86
N ARG A 88 -33.62 14.71 -12.34
CA ARG A 88 -32.31 14.19 -12.74
C ARG A 88 -32.14 14.33 -14.25
N CYS A 89 -31.02 14.88 -14.71
CA CYS A 89 -30.70 15.03 -16.14
C CYS A 89 -29.56 14.12 -16.61
N ILE A 90 -29.12 13.16 -15.79
CA ILE A 90 -27.99 12.27 -16.08
C ILE A 90 -28.42 10.81 -15.88
N GLU A 91 -28.11 9.97 -16.86
CA GLU A 91 -28.27 8.51 -16.81
C GLU A 91 -26.92 7.82 -17.09
N PHE A 92 -26.83 6.55 -16.70
CA PHE A 92 -25.64 5.71 -16.87
C PHE A 92 -26.03 4.44 -17.64
N PRO A 93 -25.97 4.46 -18.99
CA PRO A 93 -26.37 3.31 -19.79
C PRO A 93 -25.35 2.16 -19.67
N GLU A 94 -24.06 2.47 -19.56
CA GLU A 94 -22.98 1.50 -19.32
C GLU A 94 -22.08 1.92 -18.14
N VAL A 95 -21.11 1.08 -17.79
CA VAL A 95 -20.20 1.32 -16.65
C VAL A 95 -19.31 2.54 -16.87
N ASP A 96 -18.87 2.76 -18.13
CA ASP A 96 -17.91 3.78 -18.52
C ASP A 96 -18.54 4.89 -19.38
N SER A 97 -19.87 4.89 -19.50
CA SER A 97 -20.60 5.89 -20.26
C SER A 97 -21.55 6.70 -19.39
N VAL A 98 -21.70 7.97 -19.76
CA VAL A 98 -22.63 8.91 -19.14
C VAL A 98 -23.49 9.55 -20.20
N GLN A 99 -24.80 9.56 -19.96
CA GLN A 99 -25.78 10.15 -20.85
C GLN A 99 -26.43 11.36 -20.17
N VAL A 100 -26.43 12.50 -20.86
CA VAL A 100 -27.11 13.72 -20.40
C VAL A 100 -28.38 13.90 -21.20
N LEU A 101 -29.51 13.99 -20.49
CA LEU A 101 -30.83 14.20 -21.05
C LEU A 101 -31.17 15.68 -21.10
N ASN A 102 -31.53 16.16 -22.29
CA ASN A 102 -32.13 17.47 -22.47
C ASN A 102 -33.66 17.31 -22.54
N GLN A 103 -34.33 17.65 -21.44
CA GLN A 103 -35.79 17.53 -21.33
C GLN A 103 -36.54 18.50 -22.25
N GLU A 104 -35.98 19.67 -22.56
CA GLU A 104 -36.62 20.66 -23.43
C GLU A 104 -36.61 20.22 -24.90
N LEU A 105 -35.50 19.63 -25.35
CA LEU A 105 -35.30 19.21 -26.73
C LEU A 105 -35.64 17.74 -26.97
N GLN A 106 -35.99 16.98 -25.92
CA GLN A 106 -36.20 15.52 -25.97
C GLN A 106 -35.03 14.79 -26.66
N THR A 107 -33.80 15.24 -26.35
CA THR A 107 -32.56 14.67 -26.91
C THR A 107 -31.68 14.15 -25.78
N ALA A 108 -30.92 13.12 -26.09
CA ALA A 108 -29.92 12.56 -25.19
C ALA A 108 -28.55 12.65 -25.87
N LYS A 109 -27.52 12.98 -25.11
CA LYS A 109 -26.14 12.93 -25.59
C LYS A 109 -25.33 12.04 -24.68
N GLU A 110 -24.56 11.14 -25.27
CA GLU A 110 -23.76 10.15 -24.58
C GLU A 110 -22.26 10.41 -24.79
N TRP A 111 -21.48 10.11 -23.77
CA TRP A 111 -20.03 10.20 -23.78
C TRP A 111 -19.43 9.02 -23.03
N GLU A 112 -18.32 8.51 -23.54
CA GLU A 112 -17.51 7.46 -22.93
C GLU A 112 -16.23 8.04 -22.33
N PHE A 113 -15.80 7.48 -21.21
CA PHE A 113 -14.64 7.89 -20.43
C PHE A 113 -13.83 6.67 -19.97
N ASP A 114 -12.65 6.88 -19.39
CA ASP A 114 -11.88 5.75 -18.84
C ASP A 114 -12.55 5.12 -17.61
N LYS A 115 -13.39 5.90 -16.91
CA LYS A 115 -14.26 5.44 -15.82
C LYS A 115 -15.31 6.48 -15.47
N VAL A 116 -16.52 6.03 -15.17
CA VAL A 116 -17.60 6.88 -14.63
C VAL A 116 -17.93 6.48 -13.19
N PHE A 117 -17.71 7.40 -12.26
CA PHE A 117 -18.17 7.31 -10.88
C PHE A 117 -19.57 7.90 -10.77
N THR A 118 -20.54 7.05 -10.44
CA THR A 118 -21.93 7.44 -10.28
C THR A 118 -22.15 8.23 -8.98
N ASP A 119 -23.37 8.70 -8.78
CA ASP A 119 -23.80 9.38 -7.55
C ASP A 119 -23.76 8.50 -6.29
N GLN A 120 -23.49 7.20 -6.45
CA GLN A 120 -23.34 6.25 -5.35
C GLN A 120 -21.88 6.00 -4.97
N ALA A 121 -20.92 6.44 -5.81
CA ALA A 121 -19.49 6.22 -5.57
C ALA A 121 -18.96 7.12 -4.45
N ASP A 122 -18.29 6.51 -3.49
CA ASP A 122 -17.72 7.23 -2.36
C ASP A 122 -16.28 7.73 -2.64
N GLN A 123 -15.63 8.30 -1.64
CA GLN A 123 -14.24 8.75 -1.76
C GLN A 123 -13.24 7.58 -1.85
N ALA A 124 -13.56 6.45 -1.19
CA ALA A 124 -12.69 5.29 -1.20
C ALA A 124 -12.66 4.63 -2.59
N ASP A 125 -13.80 4.60 -3.28
CA ASP A 125 -13.92 4.12 -4.66
C ASP A 125 -13.04 4.94 -5.61
N VAL A 126 -13.11 6.27 -5.50
CA VAL A 126 -12.29 7.19 -6.31
C VAL A 126 -10.81 7.01 -5.97
N PHE A 127 -10.47 6.95 -4.68
CA PHE A 127 -9.09 6.77 -4.24
C PHE A 127 -8.51 5.43 -4.70
N SER A 128 -9.29 4.34 -4.65
CA SER A 128 -8.86 3.01 -5.09
C SER A 128 -8.46 3.01 -6.58
N GLU A 129 -9.12 3.80 -7.42
CA GLU A 129 -8.75 3.92 -8.83
C GLU A 129 -7.50 4.78 -9.04
N LEU A 130 -7.28 5.78 -8.18
CA LEU A 130 -6.12 6.67 -8.23
C LEU A 130 -4.88 6.10 -7.51
N GLN A 131 -5.04 5.12 -6.63
CA GLN A 131 -3.96 4.50 -5.86
C GLN A 131 -2.77 4.04 -6.71
N PRO A 132 -2.97 3.45 -7.91
CA PRO A 132 -1.84 3.07 -8.76
C PRO A 132 -1.03 4.28 -9.27
N LEU A 133 -1.68 5.43 -9.52
CA LEU A 133 -0.98 6.67 -9.87
C LEU A 133 -0.16 7.20 -8.70
N ILE A 134 -0.72 7.18 -7.50
CA ILE A 134 -0.01 7.59 -6.28
C ILE A 134 1.22 6.70 -6.06
N THR A 135 1.08 5.40 -6.29
CA THR A 135 2.20 4.46 -6.22
C THR A 135 3.29 4.80 -7.23
N SER A 136 2.94 5.20 -8.46
CA SER A 136 3.90 5.68 -9.44
C SER A 136 4.63 6.95 -8.96
N ALA A 137 3.92 7.87 -8.29
CA ALA A 137 4.54 9.05 -7.70
C ALA A 137 5.56 8.69 -6.62
N LEU A 138 5.24 7.73 -5.74
CA LEU A 138 6.16 7.19 -4.73
C LEU A 138 7.37 6.48 -5.35
N ASP A 139 7.20 5.91 -6.55
CA ASP A 139 8.27 5.29 -7.33
C ASP A 139 9.13 6.27 -8.13
N GLY A 140 8.87 7.59 -7.99
CA GLY A 140 9.67 8.65 -8.59
C GLY A 140 9.17 9.14 -9.96
N TYR A 141 7.95 8.79 -10.35
CA TYR A 141 7.32 9.31 -11.57
C TYR A 141 6.57 10.62 -11.31
N ASN A 142 6.62 11.52 -12.27
CA ASN A 142 5.81 12.74 -12.22
C ASN A 142 4.35 12.40 -12.54
N VAL A 143 3.46 12.70 -11.60
CA VAL A 143 2.02 12.46 -11.72
C VAL A 143 1.29 13.77 -11.48
N CYS A 144 0.29 14.05 -12.30
CA CYS A 144 -0.59 15.21 -12.15
C CYS A 144 -2.04 14.74 -12.09
N ILE A 145 -2.75 15.20 -11.05
CA ILE A 145 -4.19 14.96 -10.87
C ILE A 145 -4.83 16.34 -10.73
N PHE A 146 -5.84 16.61 -11.55
CA PHE A 146 -6.61 17.83 -11.48
C PHE A 146 -8.10 17.52 -11.60
N ALA A 147 -8.92 18.29 -10.90
CA ALA A 147 -10.37 18.19 -10.97
C ALA A 147 -10.91 19.35 -11.83
N TYR A 148 -11.76 19.03 -12.80
CA TYR A 148 -12.39 20.01 -13.70
C TYR A 148 -13.92 19.97 -13.58
N GLY A 149 -14.56 21.13 -13.77
CA GLY A 149 -16.03 21.27 -13.70
C GLY A 149 -16.48 22.62 -13.18
N GLN A 150 -17.79 22.89 -13.26
CA GLN A 150 -18.40 24.14 -12.78
C GLN A 150 -18.31 24.33 -11.26
N THR A 151 -18.53 25.54 -10.76
CA THR A 151 -18.65 25.79 -9.31
C THR A 151 -19.80 24.95 -8.72
N GLY A 152 -19.57 24.33 -7.56
CA GLY A 152 -20.53 23.44 -6.92
C GLY A 152 -20.57 21.99 -7.46
N SER A 153 -19.72 21.63 -8.44
CA SER A 153 -19.68 20.26 -8.99
C SER A 153 -18.94 19.23 -8.12
N GLY A 154 -18.35 19.64 -7.00
CA GLY A 154 -17.63 18.73 -6.10
C GLY A 154 -16.11 18.60 -6.35
N LYS A 155 -15.47 19.54 -7.09
CA LYS A 155 -14.00 19.56 -7.28
C LYS A 155 -13.21 19.55 -5.97
N THR A 156 -13.50 20.49 -5.07
CA THR A 156 -12.83 20.60 -3.76
C THR A 156 -13.10 19.35 -2.91
N HIS A 157 -14.34 18.87 -2.89
CA HIS A 157 -14.70 17.63 -2.21
C HIS A 157 -13.92 16.43 -2.76
N THR A 158 -13.69 16.34 -4.07
CA THR A 158 -12.95 15.21 -4.67
C THR A 158 -11.46 15.25 -4.35
N MET A 159 -10.89 16.43 -4.11
CA MET A 159 -9.46 16.60 -3.83
C MET A 159 -9.11 16.62 -2.34
N GLN A 160 -10.10 16.81 -1.46
CA GLN A 160 -9.92 16.89 0.00
C GLN A 160 -10.21 15.57 0.71
#